data_AF-A0A533VF04-F1
#
_entry.id   AF-A0A533VF04-F1
#
_cell.length_a   1.000
_cell.length_b   1.000
_cell.length_c   1.000
_cell.angle_alpha   90.00
_cell.angle_beta   90.00
_cell.angle_gamma   90.00
#
_symmetry.space_group_name_H-M   'P 1'
#
loop_
_entity.id
_entity.type
_entity.pdbx_description
1 polymer ?
#
loop_
_entity_poly.entity_id
_entity_poly.type
_entity_poly.pdbx_seq_one_letter_code
_entity_poly.pdbx_strand_id
1 'polypeptide(L)'
;MMENLLNSENKDRLKFLLTYPSFDQNTYDKRIQELLSLDISSVYSSGKVQLHKISILGKGSVGIVTLVRCRNRYFVLKIRRTDANRANMYDEVLYQSLANSIGIGPFLLNFSENFILMEYIKGSNILDWYNSKNSTCEKILKCTCSILQQCFHLDRIKLDHGQLNRLDKHIIISNDGTPTILDFETSSTKRRTGNVTNVSQSFFLNGPIYDRLKDSLDNDNKQVIKIIKDYKKNLSPENFKKILNFLKF
;
A
#
# COMPACT_ATOMS: atom_id res chain seq x y z
N MET A 1 -7.89 23.26 1.25
CA MET A 1 -9.33 23.05 0.98
C MET A 1 -9.45 21.92 -0.03
N MET A 2 -10.35 20.95 0.16
CA MET A 2 -10.51 19.83 -0.77
C MET A 2 -11.43 20.27 -1.91
N GLU A 3 -10.91 20.32 -3.13
CA GLU A 3 -11.65 20.78 -4.30
C GLU A 3 -12.34 19.59 -5.00
N ASN A 4 -13.67 19.65 -5.17
CA ASN A 4 -14.41 18.62 -5.90
C ASN A 4 -14.30 18.83 -7.42
N LEU A 5 -13.73 17.85 -8.11
CA LEU A 5 -13.48 17.84 -9.55
C LEU A 5 -14.71 17.46 -10.37
N LEU A 6 -15.76 16.87 -9.76
CA LEU A 6 -17.03 16.59 -10.46
C LEU A 6 -17.87 17.86 -10.70
N ASN A 7 -17.52 18.99 -10.09
CA ASN A 7 -18.18 20.27 -10.35
C ASN A 7 -17.90 20.73 -11.80
N SER A 8 -18.89 21.34 -12.46
CA SER A 8 -18.82 21.77 -13.86
C SER A 8 -17.64 22.70 -14.16
N GLU A 9 -17.29 23.57 -13.22
CA GLU A 9 -16.16 24.51 -13.31
C GLU A 9 -14.79 23.80 -13.36
N ASN A 10 -14.70 22.54 -12.91
CA ASN A 10 -13.47 21.75 -12.83
C ASN A 10 -13.35 20.68 -13.92
N LYS A 11 -14.18 20.75 -14.96
CA LYS A 11 -14.29 19.72 -16.00
C LYS A 11 -12.95 19.37 -16.66
N ASP A 12 -12.09 20.35 -16.93
CA ASP A 12 -10.79 20.10 -17.56
C ASP A 12 -9.81 19.36 -16.65
N ARG A 13 -9.86 19.64 -15.33
CA ARG A 13 -9.05 18.92 -14.34
C ARG A 13 -9.53 17.48 -14.22
N LEU A 14 -10.85 17.26 -14.17
CA LEU A 14 -11.41 15.92 -14.15
C LEU A 14 -11.04 15.13 -15.41
N LYS A 15 -11.16 15.74 -16.60
CA LYS A 15 -10.73 15.14 -17.87
C LYS A 15 -9.28 14.69 -17.80
N PHE A 16 -8.37 15.59 -17.38
CA PHE A 16 -6.96 15.29 -17.24
C PHE A 16 -6.69 14.14 -16.25
N LEU A 17 -7.37 14.12 -15.11
CA LEU A 17 -7.23 13.06 -14.12
C LEU A 17 -7.66 11.70 -14.68
N LEU A 18 -8.83 11.64 -15.33
CA LEU A 18 -9.40 10.38 -15.82
C LEU A 18 -8.70 9.84 -17.06
N THR A 19 -7.96 10.64 -17.81
CA THR A 19 -7.26 10.18 -19.02
C THR A 19 -5.74 10.22 -18.88
N TYR A 20 -5.20 10.53 -17.71
CA TYR A 20 -3.76 10.72 -17.47
C TYR A 20 -2.91 9.62 -18.15
N PRO A 21 -1.85 9.99 -18.90
CA PRO A 21 -1.22 11.31 -18.94
C PRO A 21 -1.75 12.31 -19.97
N SER A 22 -2.52 11.87 -20.97
CA SER A 22 -2.93 12.71 -22.12
C SER A 22 -4.44 12.65 -22.33
N PHE A 23 -5.03 13.75 -22.81
CA PHE A 23 -6.48 13.79 -23.02
C PHE A 23 -6.92 12.94 -24.22
N ASP A 24 -7.95 12.13 -24.02
CA ASP A 24 -8.68 11.41 -25.06
C ASP A 24 -10.19 11.40 -24.73
N GLN A 25 -11.02 11.91 -25.65
CA GLN A 25 -12.44 12.10 -25.44
C GLN A 25 -13.17 10.76 -25.26
N ASN A 26 -12.85 9.75 -26.09
CA ASN A 26 -13.49 8.43 -26.02
C ASN A 26 -13.18 7.72 -24.69
N THR A 27 -11.94 7.79 -24.22
CA THR A 27 -11.52 7.25 -22.93
C THR A 27 -12.21 7.96 -21.78
N TYR A 28 -12.31 9.28 -21.84
CA TYR A 28 -13.02 10.07 -20.83
C TYR A 28 -14.48 9.64 -20.72
N ASP A 29 -15.19 9.55 -21.85
CA ASP A 29 -16.63 9.21 -21.85
C ASP A 29 -16.88 7.81 -21.26
N LYS A 30 -16.04 6.82 -21.62
CA LYS A 30 -16.10 5.47 -21.02
C LYS A 30 -15.84 5.50 -19.52
N ARG A 31 -14.78 6.20 -19.09
CA ARG A 31 -14.37 6.27 -17.69
C ARG A 31 -15.34 7.07 -16.81
N ILE A 32 -16.09 8.01 -17.37
CA ILE A 32 -17.21 8.64 -16.65
C ILE A 32 -18.31 7.64 -16.35
N GLN A 33 -18.66 6.76 -17.30
CA GLN A 33 -19.64 5.70 -17.04
C GLN A 33 -19.15 4.71 -15.98
N GLU A 34 -17.87 4.33 -16.03
CA GLU A 34 -17.26 3.50 -14.97
C GLU A 34 -17.33 4.19 -13.60
N LEU A 35 -17.03 5.49 -13.50
CA LEU A 35 -17.15 6.24 -12.23
C LEU A 35 -18.57 6.22 -11.67
N LEU A 36 -19.57 6.44 -12.54
CA LEU A 36 -20.98 6.42 -12.16
C LEU A 36 -21.40 5.03 -11.65
N SER A 37 -20.91 3.96 -12.28
CA SER A 37 -21.19 2.58 -11.86
C SER A 37 -20.62 2.22 -10.47
N LEU A 38 -19.67 3.01 -9.97
CA LEU A 38 -19.06 2.85 -8.64
C LEU A 38 -19.72 3.71 -7.55
N ASP A 39 -20.86 4.35 -7.84
CA ASP A 39 -21.58 5.25 -6.92
C ASP A 39 -20.72 6.42 -6.39
N ILE A 40 -19.76 6.91 -7.19
CA ILE A 40 -18.85 7.98 -6.77
C ILE A 40 -19.53 9.35 -6.93
N SER A 41 -19.75 10.03 -5.79
CA SER A 41 -20.45 11.32 -5.71
C SER A 41 -19.52 12.54 -5.75
N SER A 42 -18.23 12.36 -5.47
CA SER A 42 -17.23 13.45 -5.48
C SER A 42 -15.83 12.88 -5.70
N VAL A 43 -15.01 13.59 -6.46
CA VAL A 43 -13.59 13.27 -6.70
C VAL A 43 -12.77 14.47 -6.28
N TYR A 44 -11.78 14.31 -5.42
CA TYR A 44 -11.08 15.45 -4.82
C TYR A 44 -9.68 15.65 -5.38
N SER A 45 -9.32 16.91 -5.64
CA SER A 45 -7.91 17.34 -5.73
C SER A 45 -7.37 17.45 -4.31
N SER A 46 -6.61 16.44 -3.87
CA SER A 46 -6.04 16.35 -2.52
C SER A 46 -4.86 15.39 -2.47
N GLY A 47 -3.87 15.71 -1.62
CA GLY A 47 -2.69 14.88 -1.38
C GLY A 47 -1.40 15.66 -1.58
N LYS A 48 -0.27 15.00 -1.35
CA LYS A 48 1.06 15.62 -1.39
C LYS A 48 1.69 15.61 -2.79
N VAL A 49 1.16 14.82 -3.73
CA VAL A 49 1.74 14.66 -5.07
C VAL A 49 1.05 15.61 -6.03
N GLN A 50 1.81 16.53 -6.63
CA GLN A 50 1.30 17.48 -7.60
C GLN A 50 1.39 16.92 -9.04
N LEU A 51 0.26 16.89 -9.74
CA LEU A 51 0.15 16.61 -11.18
C LEU A 51 -0.48 17.82 -11.87
N HIS A 52 0.36 18.66 -12.49
CA HIS A 52 -0.07 19.95 -13.07
C HIS A 52 -0.88 20.79 -12.06
N LYS A 53 -2.18 20.98 -12.31
CA LYS A 53 -3.09 21.79 -11.47
C LYS A 53 -3.89 20.95 -10.47
N ILE A 54 -3.57 19.65 -10.32
CA ILE A 54 -4.29 18.72 -9.46
C ILE A 54 -3.32 18.15 -8.44
N SER A 55 -3.77 18.04 -7.19
CA SER A 55 -3.06 17.30 -6.15
C SER A 55 -3.70 15.92 -6.01
N ILE A 56 -2.89 14.88 -5.89
CA ILE A 56 -3.32 13.49 -5.75
C ILE A 56 -2.61 12.82 -4.57
N LEU A 57 -3.17 11.70 -4.09
CA LEU A 57 -2.63 10.95 -2.95
C LEU A 57 -1.33 10.21 -3.31
N GLY A 58 -1.23 9.68 -4.53
CA GLY A 58 -0.06 8.91 -4.95
C GLY A 58 -0.04 8.65 -6.45
N LYS A 59 1.17 8.51 -7.01
CA LYS A 59 1.38 8.15 -8.42
C LYS A 59 2.24 6.90 -8.47
N GLY A 60 1.72 5.86 -9.11
CA GLY A 60 2.42 4.61 -9.42
C GLY A 60 2.77 4.50 -10.90
N SER A 61 3.24 3.31 -11.26
CA SER A 61 3.60 2.97 -12.64
C SER A 61 2.35 2.68 -13.46
N VAL A 62 1.39 1.91 -12.91
CA VAL A 62 0.14 1.56 -13.60
C VAL A 62 -1.00 2.53 -13.28
N GLY A 63 -1.01 3.16 -12.10
CA GLY A 63 -2.13 4.00 -11.67
C GLY A 63 -1.78 5.33 -11.00
N ILE A 64 -2.77 6.19 -10.87
CA ILE A 64 -2.78 7.37 -9.98
C ILE A 64 -3.87 7.19 -8.93
N VAL A 65 -3.66 7.75 -7.74
CA VAL A 65 -4.50 7.51 -6.57
C VAL A 65 -5.09 8.83 -6.10
N THR A 66 -6.41 8.91 -6.02
CA THR A 66 -7.11 10.11 -5.57
C THR A 66 -8.11 9.79 -4.47
N LEU A 67 -8.51 10.81 -3.72
CA LEU A 67 -9.56 10.69 -2.71
C LEU A 67 -10.92 10.91 -3.37
N VAL A 68 -11.91 10.09 -3.00
CA VAL A 68 -13.29 10.21 -3.48
C VAL A 68 -14.28 10.11 -2.34
N ARG A 69 -15.54 10.49 -2.60
CA ARG A 69 -16.65 10.30 -1.66
C ARG A 69 -17.73 9.43 -2.29
N CYS A 70 -18.12 8.38 -1.58
CA CYS A 70 -19.26 7.52 -1.88
C CYS A 70 -20.14 7.45 -0.64
N ARG A 71 -21.47 7.63 -0.77
CA ARG A 71 -22.44 7.52 0.34
C ARG A 71 -22.00 8.23 1.63
N ASN A 72 -21.54 9.47 1.52
CA ASN A 72 -21.03 10.31 2.62
C ASN A 72 -19.77 9.80 3.37
N ARG A 73 -19.06 8.81 2.82
CA ARG A 73 -17.78 8.32 3.36
C ARG A 73 -16.66 8.56 2.36
N TYR A 74 -15.45 8.79 2.89
CA TYR A 74 -14.25 8.97 2.08
C TYR A 74 -13.60 7.63 1.76
N PHE A 75 -13.19 7.49 0.50
CA PHE A 75 -12.53 6.31 -0.04
C PHE A 75 -11.36 6.72 -0.93
N VAL A 76 -10.56 5.74 -1.32
CA VAL A 76 -9.50 5.90 -2.30
C VAL A 76 -9.96 5.32 -3.63
N LEU A 77 -9.76 6.09 -4.70
CA LEU A 77 -9.89 5.62 -6.07
C LEU A 77 -8.52 5.53 -6.71
N LYS A 78 -8.10 4.31 -7.03
CA LYS A 78 -6.94 4.07 -7.91
C LYS A 78 -7.44 4.05 -9.36
N ILE A 79 -6.84 4.88 -10.20
CA ILE A 79 -7.18 5.09 -11.60
C ILE A 79 -6.03 4.58 -12.47
N ARG A 80 -6.31 3.61 -13.35
CA ARG A 80 -5.33 3.12 -14.33
C ARG A 80 -4.91 4.25 -15.25
N ARG A 81 -3.60 4.44 -15.45
CA ARG A 81 -3.08 5.37 -16.44
C ARG A 81 -3.33 4.84 -17.85
N THR A 82 -3.56 5.71 -18.81
CA THR A 82 -3.81 5.31 -20.20
C THR A 82 -2.56 4.76 -20.88
N ASP A 83 -1.37 5.15 -20.39
CA ASP A 83 -0.06 4.67 -20.84
C ASP A 83 0.47 3.46 -20.04
N ALA A 84 -0.34 2.87 -19.16
CA ALA A 84 0.08 1.71 -18.40
C ALA A 84 0.27 0.47 -19.29
N ASN A 85 1.27 -0.35 -18.95
CA ASN A 85 1.56 -1.63 -19.63
C ASN A 85 0.59 -2.76 -19.24
N ARG A 86 -0.62 -2.42 -18.81
CA ARG A 86 -1.70 -3.33 -18.40
C ARG A 86 -2.99 -2.87 -19.05
N ALA A 87 -3.75 -3.82 -19.58
CA ALA A 87 -5.03 -3.55 -20.23
C ALA A 87 -6.10 -3.11 -19.22
N ASN A 88 -6.11 -3.70 -18.02
CA ASN A 88 -7.09 -3.47 -16.97
C ASN A 88 -6.46 -3.61 -15.57
N MET A 89 -7.27 -3.39 -14.52
CA MET A 89 -6.86 -3.46 -13.11
C MET A 89 -7.17 -4.81 -12.44
N TYR A 90 -7.64 -5.82 -13.18
CA TYR A 90 -8.20 -7.04 -12.58
C TYR A 90 -7.18 -7.89 -11.82
N ASP A 91 -5.93 -7.95 -12.26
CA ASP A 91 -4.87 -8.66 -11.54
C ASP A 91 -4.66 -8.06 -10.14
N GLU A 92 -4.60 -6.73 -10.04
CA GLU A 92 -4.43 -6.03 -8.76
C GLU A 92 -5.66 -6.24 -7.85
N VAL A 93 -6.87 -6.20 -8.41
CA VAL A 93 -8.12 -6.54 -7.71
C VAL A 93 -8.05 -7.96 -7.15
N LEU A 94 -7.57 -8.93 -7.94
CA LEU A 94 -7.44 -10.31 -7.51
C LEU A 94 -6.44 -10.45 -6.35
N TYR A 95 -5.27 -9.83 -6.46
CA TYR A 95 -4.25 -9.90 -5.40
C TYR A 95 -4.68 -9.19 -4.13
N GLN A 96 -5.32 -8.01 -4.23
CA GLN A 96 -5.86 -7.29 -3.09
C GLN A 96 -7.02 -8.04 -2.43
N SER A 97 -7.91 -8.67 -3.21
CA SER A 97 -8.98 -9.53 -2.68
C SER A 97 -8.42 -10.71 -1.90
N LEU A 98 -7.36 -11.33 -2.42
CA LEU A 98 -6.68 -12.43 -1.74
C LEU A 98 -6.03 -11.96 -0.42
N ALA A 99 -5.39 -10.79 -0.39
CA ALA A 99 -4.88 -10.21 0.84
C ALA A 99 -6.01 -9.85 1.85
N ASN A 100 -7.10 -9.26 1.37
CA ASN A 100 -8.26 -8.93 2.20
C ASN A 100 -8.92 -10.17 2.82
N SER A 101 -8.89 -11.33 2.14
CA SER A 101 -9.44 -12.59 2.67
C SER A 101 -8.78 -13.05 3.97
N ILE A 102 -7.57 -12.57 4.26
CA ILE A 102 -6.82 -12.81 5.49
C ILE A 102 -6.65 -11.53 6.34
N GLY A 103 -7.45 -10.50 6.07
CA GLY A 103 -7.47 -9.25 6.84
C GLY A 103 -6.29 -8.31 6.57
N ILE A 104 -5.65 -8.40 5.40
CA ILE A 104 -4.47 -7.58 5.06
C ILE A 104 -4.79 -6.58 3.94
N GLY A 105 -4.27 -5.37 4.12
CA GLY A 105 -4.36 -4.27 3.16
C GLY A 105 -5.70 -3.52 3.21
N PRO A 106 -5.84 -2.42 2.45
CA PRO A 106 -7.07 -1.66 2.39
C PRO A 106 -8.22 -2.53 1.90
N PHE A 107 -9.39 -2.41 2.52
CA PHE A 107 -10.56 -3.16 2.08
C PHE A 107 -11.00 -2.73 0.67
N LEU A 108 -11.03 -3.69 -0.26
CA LEU A 108 -11.57 -3.51 -1.60
C LEU A 108 -13.09 -3.34 -1.51
N LEU A 109 -13.59 -2.19 -1.97
CA LEU A 109 -15.02 -1.90 -1.94
C LEU A 109 -15.71 -2.27 -3.25
N ASN A 110 -15.14 -1.85 -4.39
CA ASN A 110 -15.68 -2.11 -5.72
C ASN A 110 -14.58 -1.87 -6.77
N PHE A 111 -14.80 -2.28 -8.01
CA PHE A 111 -13.84 -2.08 -9.11
C PHE A 111 -14.52 -2.06 -10.47
N SER A 112 -13.81 -1.53 -11.46
CA SER A 112 -14.14 -1.61 -12.87
C SER A 112 -12.90 -2.03 -13.66
N GLU A 113 -12.93 -1.95 -14.99
CA GLU A 113 -11.75 -2.23 -15.82
C GLU A 113 -10.59 -1.28 -15.50
N ASN A 114 -10.88 -0.01 -15.27
CA ASN A 114 -9.88 1.05 -15.08
C ASN A 114 -9.77 1.56 -13.64
N PHE A 115 -10.66 1.16 -12.74
CA PHE A 115 -10.72 1.71 -11.38
C PHE A 115 -10.72 0.65 -10.30
N ILE A 116 -10.06 0.96 -9.18
CA ILE A 116 -10.21 0.23 -7.93
C ILE A 116 -10.66 1.22 -6.86
N LEU A 117 -11.82 0.96 -6.28
CA LEU A 117 -12.38 1.71 -5.15
C LEU A 117 -12.09 0.93 -3.86
N MET A 118 -11.39 1.55 -2.92
CA MET A 118 -10.95 0.89 -1.69
C MET A 118 -10.99 1.82 -0.48
N GLU A 119 -10.82 1.24 0.70
CA GLU A 119 -10.74 1.95 1.97
C GLU A 119 -9.68 3.06 1.94
N TYR A 120 -10.04 4.22 2.53
CA TYR A 120 -9.07 5.28 2.79
C TYR A 120 -8.36 5.08 4.13
N ILE A 121 -7.10 4.67 4.06
CA ILE A 121 -6.24 4.50 5.23
C ILE A 121 -5.66 5.86 5.64
N LYS A 122 -6.03 6.33 6.84
CA LYS A 122 -5.50 7.56 7.42
C LYS A 122 -4.29 7.25 8.29
N GLY A 123 -3.15 7.86 7.97
CA GLY A 123 -1.95 7.71 8.76
C GLY A 123 -0.74 8.36 8.10
N SER A 124 0.43 8.03 8.62
CA SER A 124 1.72 8.45 8.09
C SER A 124 2.46 7.25 7.51
N ASN A 125 3.40 7.46 6.60
CA ASN A 125 4.29 6.36 6.20
C ASN A 125 5.11 5.89 7.42
N ILE A 126 5.62 4.66 7.33
CA ILE A 126 6.38 4.02 8.40
C ILE A 126 7.55 4.88 8.92
N LEU A 127 8.28 5.57 8.04
CA LEU A 127 9.46 6.34 8.43
C LEU A 127 9.06 7.56 9.26
N ASP A 128 8.08 8.32 8.78
CA ASP A 128 7.52 9.48 9.49
C ASP A 128 6.93 9.06 10.85
N TRP A 129 6.24 7.91 10.89
CA TRP A 129 5.64 7.43 12.13
C TRP A 129 6.71 6.93 13.12
N TYR A 130 7.74 6.19 12.71
CA TYR A 130 8.81 5.72 13.60
C TYR A 130 9.66 6.86 14.17
N ASN A 131 9.72 7.99 13.46
CA ASN A 131 10.42 9.20 13.88
C ASN A 131 9.53 10.18 14.67
N SER A 132 8.22 9.89 14.81
CA SER A 132 7.31 10.76 15.55
C SER A 132 7.59 10.73 17.05
N LYS A 133 7.41 11.87 17.72
CA LYS A 133 7.56 11.98 19.19
C LYS A 133 6.56 11.11 19.98
N ASN A 134 5.42 10.74 19.35
CA ASN A 134 4.36 9.96 19.99
C ASN A 134 4.58 8.44 19.89
N SER A 135 5.63 8.03 19.18
CA SER A 135 5.96 6.63 18.88
C SER A 135 6.99 6.12 19.88
N THR A 136 6.51 5.62 21.02
CA THR A 136 7.37 4.99 22.03
C THR A 136 8.01 3.72 21.48
N CYS A 137 9.13 3.28 22.08
CA CYS A 137 9.80 2.05 21.68
C CYS A 137 8.84 0.85 21.67
N GLU A 138 8.04 0.68 22.72
CA GLU A 138 7.03 -0.39 22.80
C GLU A 138 6.03 -0.36 21.63
N LYS A 139 5.53 0.83 21.25
CA LYS A 139 4.61 0.98 20.11
C LYS A 139 5.29 0.62 18.80
N ILE A 140 6.53 1.04 18.62
CA ILE A 140 7.35 0.72 17.45
C ILE A 140 7.57 -0.79 17.34
N LEU A 141 7.90 -1.47 18.44
CA LEU A 141 8.10 -2.92 18.47
C LEU A 141 6.80 -3.68 18.17
N LYS A 142 5.67 -3.28 18.77
CA LYS A 142 4.34 -3.85 18.47
C LYS A 142 3.96 -3.68 17.00
N CYS A 143 4.17 -2.48 16.44
CA CYS A 143 3.93 -2.22 15.02
C CYS A 143 4.84 -3.09 14.13
N THR A 144 6.14 -3.15 14.43
CA THR A 144 7.11 -3.98 13.70
C THR A 144 6.71 -5.46 13.70
N CYS A 145 6.30 -5.98 14.85
CA CYS A 145 5.78 -7.34 15.01
C CYS A 145 4.52 -7.56 14.16
N SER A 146 3.57 -6.62 14.18
CA SER A 146 2.36 -6.68 13.36
C SER A 146 2.67 -6.71 11.85
N ILE A 147 3.63 -5.90 11.38
CA ILE A 147 4.07 -5.92 9.97
C ILE A 147 4.67 -7.29 9.61
N LEU A 148 5.54 -7.84 10.47
CA LEU A 148 6.13 -9.17 10.25
C LEU A 148 5.06 -10.25 10.19
N GLN A 149 4.04 -10.18 11.05
CA GLN A 149 2.91 -11.11 11.07
C GLN A 149 2.09 -11.02 9.77
N GLN A 150 1.75 -9.81 9.32
CA GLN A 150 1.07 -9.62 8.03
C GLN A 150 1.89 -10.21 6.88
N CYS A 151 3.20 -9.94 6.84
CA CYS A 151 4.09 -10.51 5.83
C CYS A 151 4.15 -12.04 5.88
N PHE A 152 4.16 -12.63 7.09
CA PHE A 152 4.13 -14.07 7.26
C PHE A 152 2.83 -14.68 6.72
N HIS A 153 1.68 -14.06 7.02
CA HIS A 153 0.41 -14.55 6.51
C HIS A 153 0.34 -14.47 4.97
N LEU A 154 0.84 -13.38 4.36
CA LEU A 154 1.00 -13.27 2.89
C LEU A 154 1.91 -14.37 2.33
N ASP A 155 3.05 -14.63 2.98
CA ASP A 155 3.96 -15.71 2.57
C ASP A 155 3.29 -17.09 2.61
N ARG A 156 2.45 -17.34 3.63
CA ARG A 156 1.74 -18.61 3.85
C ARG A 156 0.67 -18.88 2.80
N ILE A 157 -0.01 -17.85 2.30
CA ILE A 157 -0.97 -17.96 1.20
C ILE A 157 -0.31 -17.86 -0.18
N LYS A 158 1.03 -17.86 -0.24
CA LYS A 158 1.83 -17.74 -1.48
C LYS A 158 1.56 -16.46 -2.27
N LEU A 159 1.20 -15.36 -1.59
CA LEU A 159 1.04 -14.05 -2.21
C LEU A 159 2.28 -13.19 -1.98
N ASP A 160 3.12 -13.04 -3.00
CA ASP A 160 4.30 -12.18 -2.91
C ASP A 160 3.96 -10.76 -3.32
N HIS A 161 4.17 -9.77 -2.44
CA HIS A 161 3.87 -8.37 -2.71
C HIS A 161 4.83 -7.73 -3.74
N GLY A 162 6.09 -8.15 -3.76
CA GLY A 162 7.09 -7.70 -4.72
C GLY A 162 7.72 -6.32 -4.50
N GLN A 163 7.25 -5.52 -3.53
CA GLN A 163 7.75 -4.15 -3.30
C GLN A 163 7.99 -3.79 -1.82
N LEU A 164 7.93 -4.77 -0.92
CA LEU A 164 8.16 -4.56 0.52
C LEU A 164 9.62 -4.28 0.91
N ASN A 165 10.52 -4.07 -0.06
CA ASN A 165 11.83 -3.45 0.16
C ASN A 165 11.76 -1.91 0.25
N ARG A 166 10.60 -1.31 -0.05
CA ARG A 166 10.35 0.14 0.00
C ARG A 166 9.20 0.46 0.96
N LEU A 167 9.43 0.13 2.22
CA LEU A 167 8.41 0.20 3.28
C LEU A 167 7.79 1.60 3.42
N ASP A 168 8.59 2.65 3.23
CA ASP A 168 8.16 4.06 3.25
C ASP A 168 7.06 4.40 2.23
N LYS A 169 6.94 3.60 1.16
CA LYS A 169 5.94 3.84 0.11
C LYS A 169 4.75 2.89 0.17
N HIS A 170 4.91 1.75 0.83
CA HIS A 170 3.93 0.66 0.82
C HIS A 170 3.38 0.33 2.21
N ILE A 171 3.79 1.03 3.27
CA ILE A 171 3.21 0.86 4.61
C ILE A 171 2.79 2.22 5.16
N ILE A 172 1.49 2.35 5.44
CA ILE A 172 0.93 3.44 6.24
C ILE A 172 0.62 2.90 7.64
N ILE A 173 0.92 3.71 8.65
CA ILE A 173 0.62 3.43 10.05
C ILE A 173 -0.38 4.47 10.54
N SER A 174 -1.51 3.96 11.03
CA SER A 174 -2.56 4.75 11.66
C SER A 174 -2.09 5.36 12.98
N ASN A 175 -2.80 6.38 13.49
CA ASN A 175 -2.41 7.07 14.72
C ASN A 175 -2.38 6.16 15.96
N ASP A 176 -3.16 5.08 15.95
CA ASP A 176 -3.20 4.04 16.98
C ASP A 176 -2.03 3.04 16.89
N GLY A 177 -1.22 3.12 15.84
CA GLY A 177 -0.08 2.23 15.59
C GLY A 177 -0.42 1.01 14.75
N THR A 178 -1.62 0.93 14.17
CA THR A 178 -2.02 -0.18 13.29
C THR A 178 -1.37 0.00 11.90
N PRO A 179 -0.50 -0.94 11.44
CA PRO A 179 0.11 -0.85 10.12
C PRO A 179 -0.80 -1.46 9.04
N THR A 180 -0.83 -0.84 7.87
CA THR A 180 -1.53 -1.33 6.68
C THR A 180 -0.58 -1.38 5.49
N ILE A 181 -0.45 -2.57 4.89
CA ILE A 181 0.30 -2.79 3.65
C ILE A 181 -0.54 -2.34 2.45
N LEU A 182 0.01 -1.46 1.61
CA LEU A 182 -0.67 -0.85 0.46
C LEU A 182 -0.11 -1.35 -0.87
N ASP A 183 -0.93 -1.20 -1.91
CA ASP A 183 -0.53 -1.33 -3.32
C ASP A 183 -0.07 -2.73 -3.74
N PHE A 184 -1.03 -3.56 -4.13
CA PHE A 184 -0.79 -4.93 -4.58
C PHE A 184 -0.50 -5.04 -6.10
N GLU A 185 -0.24 -3.93 -6.79
CA GLU A 185 0.00 -3.87 -8.25
C GLU A 185 1.11 -4.82 -8.74
N THR A 186 2.20 -4.94 -7.99
CA THR A 186 3.37 -5.78 -8.35
C THR A 186 3.28 -7.19 -7.76
N SER A 187 2.14 -7.52 -7.15
CA SER A 187 1.98 -8.79 -6.47
C SER A 187 1.95 -9.96 -7.44
N SER A 188 2.23 -11.15 -6.92
CA SER A 188 2.20 -12.37 -7.71
C SER A 188 1.96 -13.60 -6.83
N THR A 189 1.14 -14.51 -7.33
CA THR A 189 0.98 -15.87 -6.78
C THR A 189 1.90 -16.90 -7.43
N LYS A 190 2.64 -16.50 -8.47
CA LYS A 190 3.57 -17.37 -9.23
C LYS A 190 5.01 -17.21 -8.74
N ARG A 191 5.38 -15.99 -8.32
CA ARG A 191 6.71 -15.70 -7.78
C ARG A 191 6.86 -16.32 -6.40
N ARG A 192 8.06 -16.82 -6.09
CA ARG A 192 8.39 -17.29 -4.73
C ARG A 192 8.24 -16.13 -3.74
N THR A 193 7.48 -16.37 -2.68
CA THR A 193 7.26 -15.40 -1.62
C THR A 193 8.53 -15.04 -0.87
N GLY A 194 8.66 -13.74 -0.56
CA GLY A 194 9.75 -13.20 0.23
C GLY A 194 9.34 -12.01 1.07
N ASN A 195 8.06 -11.86 1.42
CA ASN A 195 7.57 -10.67 2.13
C ASN A 195 8.30 -10.49 3.47
N VAL A 196 8.34 -11.53 4.31
CA VAL A 196 9.08 -11.47 5.60
C VAL A 196 10.56 -11.23 5.36
N THR A 197 11.16 -11.88 4.36
CA THR A 197 12.57 -11.69 4.04
C THR A 197 12.86 -10.24 3.65
N ASN A 198 12.01 -9.63 2.83
CA ASN A 198 12.18 -8.27 2.32
C ASN A 198 12.09 -7.25 3.46
N VAL A 199 11.05 -7.34 4.32
CA VAL A 199 10.91 -6.40 5.44
C VAL A 199 11.99 -6.61 6.51
N SER A 200 12.45 -7.85 6.71
CA SER A 200 13.50 -8.17 7.67
C SER A 200 14.83 -7.47 7.36
N GLN A 201 15.13 -7.19 6.09
CA GLN A 201 16.34 -6.46 5.73
C GLN A 201 16.33 -5.04 6.32
N SER A 202 15.22 -4.33 6.15
CA SER A 202 15.08 -2.96 6.66
C SER A 202 14.90 -2.89 8.18
N PHE A 203 14.38 -3.95 8.80
CA PHE A 203 14.17 -3.99 10.25
C PHE A 203 15.42 -4.41 11.03
N PHE A 204 16.23 -5.32 10.49
CA PHE A 204 17.26 -6.01 11.29
C PHE A 204 18.69 -5.88 10.77
N LEU A 205 18.92 -5.32 9.57
CA LEU A 205 20.26 -5.27 9.00
C LEU A 205 20.78 -3.84 8.80
N ASN A 206 20.03 -2.98 8.11
CA ASN A 206 20.47 -1.61 7.83
C ASN A 206 19.32 -0.68 7.45
N GLY A 207 19.64 0.62 7.42
CA GLY A 207 18.77 1.69 6.94
C GLY A 207 18.03 2.43 8.06
N PRO A 208 17.25 3.46 7.70
CA PRO A 208 16.67 4.38 8.66
C PRO A 208 15.71 3.72 9.66
N ILE A 209 15.00 2.66 9.25
CA ILE A 209 14.09 1.94 10.14
C ILE A 209 14.89 1.08 11.14
N TYR A 210 15.93 0.39 10.69
CA TYR A 210 16.87 -0.33 11.55
C TYR A 210 17.50 0.60 12.59
N ASP A 211 17.91 1.81 12.20
CA ASP A 211 18.50 2.78 13.13
C ASP A 211 17.56 3.18 14.28
N ARG A 212 16.24 3.07 14.08
CA ARG A 212 15.22 3.30 15.11
C ARG A 212 14.97 2.08 15.98
N LEU A 213 15.36 0.89 15.53
CA LEU A 213 15.13 -0.38 16.22
C LEU A 213 16.37 -0.91 16.93
N LYS A 214 17.59 -0.57 16.46
CA LYS A 214 18.85 -1.24 16.83
C LYS A 214 19.10 -1.37 18.33
N ASP A 215 18.73 -0.38 19.14
CA ASP A 215 18.92 -0.40 20.60
C ASP A 215 17.99 -1.40 21.30
N SER A 216 16.98 -1.90 20.59
CA SER A 216 15.98 -2.89 21.03
C SER A 216 16.13 -4.23 20.30
N LEU A 217 17.24 -4.44 19.59
CA LEU A 217 17.57 -5.67 18.89
C LEU A 217 18.69 -6.44 19.63
N ASP A 218 18.77 -7.75 19.41
CA ASP A 218 19.81 -8.63 19.98
C ASP A 218 20.53 -9.42 18.89
N ASN A 219 21.29 -8.69 18.06
CA ASN A 219 21.54 -9.17 16.72
C ASN A 219 23.03 -9.16 16.37
N ASP A 220 23.62 -10.36 16.24
CA ASP A 220 24.75 -10.57 15.32
C ASP A 220 24.21 -10.68 13.89
N ASN A 221 24.65 -9.79 13.00
CA ASN A 221 24.26 -9.78 11.59
C ASN A 221 24.39 -11.14 10.91
N LYS A 222 25.42 -11.94 11.26
CA LYS A 222 25.59 -13.29 10.68
C LYS A 222 24.46 -14.22 11.09
N GLN A 223 24.04 -14.15 12.36
CA GLN A 223 22.94 -14.93 12.90
C GLN A 223 21.60 -14.49 12.31
N VAL A 224 21.36 -13.18 12.19
CA VAL A 224 20.16 -12.62 11.56
C VAL A 224 20.01 -13.13 10.13
N ILE A 225 21.07 -13.01 9.32
CA ILE A 225 21.06 -13.49 7.93
C ILE A 225 20.79 -14.99 7.86
N LYS A 226 21.38 -15.79 8.75
CA LYS A 226 21.16 -17.24 8.80
C LYS A 226 19.69 -17.57 9.06
N ILE A 227 19.08 -16.98 10.09
CA ILE A 227 17.68 -17.22 10.47
C ILE A 227 16.72 -16.80 9.34
N ILE A 228 16.95 -15.64 8.71
CA ILE A 228 16.14 -15.19 7.56
C ILE A 228 16.26 -16.16 6.38
N LYS A 229 17.47 -16.67 6.09
CA LYS A 229 17.69 -17.68 5.04
C LYS A 229 16.98 -18.99 5.35
N ASP A 230 17.02 -19.44 6.60
CA ASP A 230 16.35 -20.68 7.03
C ASP A 230 14.83 -20.57 6.93
N TYR A 231 14.26 -19.42 7.33
CA TYR A 231 12.85 -19.11 7.08
C TYR A 231 12.52 -19.12 5.58
N LYS A 232 13.33 -18.46 4.74
CA LYS A 232 13.07 -18.42 3.29
C LYS A 232 13.06 -19.82 2.68
N LYS A 233 13.89 -20.75 3.18
CA LYS A 233 13.90 -22.17 2.76
C LYS A 233 12.65 -22.91 3.24
N ASN A 234 12.19 -22.66 4.45
CA ASN A 234 11.01 -23.29 5.04
C ASN A 234 10.17 -22.27 5.82
N LEU A 235 9.03 -21.88 5.24
CA LEU A 235 8.06 -20.89 5.73
C LEU A 235 7.20 -21.44 6.89
N SER A 236 7.84 -22.01 7.90
CA SER A 236 7.17 -22.60 9.07
C SER A 236 6.95 -21.57 10.18
N PRO A 237 5.90 -21.73 11.02
CA PRO A 237 5.69 -20.92 12.21
C PRO A 237 6.91 -20.91 13.15
N GLU A 238 7.63 -22.02 13.27
CA GLU A 238 8.82 -22.13 14.13
C GLU A 238 9.97 -21.26 13.62
N ASN A 239 10.20 -21.26 12.30
CA ASN A 239 11.23 -20.39 11.72
C ASN A 239 10.81 -18.92 11.76
N PHE A 240 9.52 -18.63 11.59
CA PHE A 240 9.01 -17.28 11.76
C PHE A 240 9.16 -16.78 13.21
N LYS A 241 8.88 -17.63 14.21
CA LYS A 241 9.09 -17.31 15.63
C LYS A 241 10.53 -16.93 15.93
N LYS A 242 11.52 -17.59 15.31
CA LYS A 242 12.94 -17.22 15.44
C LYS A 242 13.22 -15.80 14.94
N ILE A 243 12.52 -15.33 13.92
CA ILE A 243 12.63 -13.94 13.43
C ILE A 243 11.99 -12.97 14.44
N LEU A 244 10.82 -13.30 14.98
CA LEU A 244 10.15 -12.45 15.98
C LEU A 244 11.00 -12.27 17.25
N ASN A 245 11.77 -13.29 17.63
CA ASN A 245 12.66 -13.24 18.80
C ASN A 245 13.80 -12.21 18.68
N PHE A 246 14.02 -11.60 17.52
CA PHE A 246 14.94 -10.44 17.41
C PHE A 246 14.39 -9.18 18.07
N LEU A 247 13.06 -9.08 18.25
CA LEU A 247 12.41 -7.95 18.91
C LEU A 247 12.39 -8.18 20.42
N LYS A 248 13.06 -7.32 21.18
CA LYS A 248 13.02 -7.32 22.66
C LYS A 248 11.87 -6.45 23.15
N PHE A 249 10.77 -7.07 23.57
CA PHE A 249 9.65 -6.38 24.23
C PHE A 249 9.96 -6.02 25.68
#